data_AF-A0A2N5HGZ2-F1
#
_entry.id   AF-A0A2N5HGZ2-F1
#
_cell.length_a   1.000
_cell.length_b   1.000
_cell.length_c   1.000
_cell.angle_alpha   90.00
_cell.angle_beta   90.00
_cell.angle_gamma   90.00
#
_symmetry.space_group_name_H-M   'P 1'
#
loop_
_entity.id
_entity.type
_entity.pdbx_description
1 polymer ?
#
loop_
_entity_poly.entity_id
_entity_poly.type
_entity_poly.pdbx_seq_one_letter_code
_entity_poly.pdbx_strand_id
1 'polypeptide(L)'
;MKRRRLFYGRTKQKKWKKDGIQLLFEEEVKSPKTGKSLIDLFETFMRAKELEGLRPRTLKEHRTTFKYFLSFLNQKNPSIECADEITTEIIRDLFLLYE
;
A
#
# COMPACT_ATOMS: atom_id res chain seq x y z
N MET A 1 -6.24 -48.51 -31.16
CA MET A 1 -5.73 -47.25 -31.76
C MET A 1 -6.90 -46.34 -32.12
N LYS A 2 -7.16 -45.27 -31.34
CA LYS A 2 -7.95 -44.07 -31.74
C LYS A 2 -7.75 -42.99 -30.67
N ARG A 3 -7.01 -41.93 -31.05
CA ARG A 3 -6.61 -40.79 -30.20
C ARG A 3 -7.83 -39.93 -29.87
N ARG A 4 -8.13 -39.68 -28.59
CA ARG A 4 -9.02 -38.58 -28.18
C ARG A 4 -8.17 -37.35 -27.90
N ARG A 5 -8.42 -36.29 -28.67
CA ARG A 5 -7.75 -34.99 -28.55
C ARG A 5 -8.11 -34.33 -27.22
N LEU A 6 -7.07 -33.80 -26.59
CA LEU A 6 -7.11 -32.88 -25.46
C LEU A 6 -7.88 -31.61 -25.87
N PHE A 7 -8.85 -31.19 -25.06
CA PHE A 7 -9.37 -29.83 -25.06
C PHE A 7 -9.03 -29.20 -23.71
N TYR A 8 -7.87 -28.54 -23.65
CA TYR A 8 -7.57 -27.59 -22.58
C TYR A 8 -8.39 -26.32 -22.84
N GLY A 9 -9.31 -26.00 -21.92
CA GLY A 9 -10.04 -24.74 -21.94
C GLY A 9 -9.09 -23.56 -21.73
N ARG A 10 -9.05 -22.64 -22.70
CA ARG A 10 -8.41 -21.33 -22.57
C ARG A 10 -9.11 -20.54 -21.45
N THR A 11 -8.41 -20.35 -20.33
CA THR A 11 -8.79 -19.35 -19.34
C THR A 11 -8.64 -17.96 -19.96
N LYS A 12 -9.75 -17.21 -20.03
CA LYS A 12 -9.76 -15.83 -20.52
C LYS A 12 -9.00 -14.94 -19.52
N GLN A 13 -7.79 -14.54 -19.87
CA GLN A 13 -7.08 -13.47 -19.17
C GLN A 13 -7.90 -12.18 -19.26
N LYS A 14 -8.43 -11.72 -18.12
CA LYS A 14 -9.05 -10.40 -17.99
C LYS A 14 -7.95 -9.35 -18.12
N LYS A 15 -7.95 -8.67 -19.26
CA LYS A 15 -7.12 -7.50 -19.55
C LYS A 15 -7.60 -6.36 -18.66
N TRP A 16 -6.79 -5.95 -17.70
CA TRP A 16 -7.07 -4.77 -16.88
C TRP A 16 -6.95 -3.56 -17.79
N LYS A 17 -8.05 -2.83 -17.96
CA LYS A 17 -8.02 -1.52 -18.62
C LYS A 17 -7.25 -0.58 -17.71
N LYS A 18 -6.17 0.01 -18.22
CA LYS A 18 -5.45 1.12 -17.59
C LYS A 18 -6.27 2.38 -17.80
N ASP A 19 -7.42 2.46 -17.14
CA ASP A 19 -8.21 3.69 -17.14
C ASP A 19 -7.79 4.49 -15.90
N GLY A 20 -6.86 5.42 -16.12
CA GLY A 20 -6.86 6.73 -15.46
C GLY A 20 -6.66 6.80 -13.95
N ILE A 21 -5.51 6.38 -13.43
CA ILE A 21 -4.93 6.98 -12.21
C ILE A 21 -3.44 7.27 -12.49
N GLN A 22 -3.19 8.01 -13.55
CA GLN A 22 -2.01 8.85 -13.69
C GLN A 22 -2.59 10.24 -13.84
N LEU A 23 -2.85 10.92 -12.73
CA LEU A 23 -3.00 12.37 -12.63
C LEU A 23 -3.27 12.74 -11.17
N LEU A 24 -2.57 13.77 -10.71
CA LEU A 24 -2.63 14.43 -9.41
C LEU A 24 -2.05 13.65 -8.23
N PHE A 25 -0.76 13.85 -7.96
CA PHE A 25 -0.27 14.43 -6.70
C PHE A 25 1.20 14.85 -6.93
N GLU A 26 1.39 15.80 -7.85
CA GLU A 26 2.57 16.67 -7.82
C GLU A 26 2.17 17.93 -7.02
N GLU A 27 1.91 17.74 -5.73
CA GLU A 27 2.18 18.83 -4.80
C GLU A 27 3.57 18.55 -4.26
N GLU A 28 4.52 19.43 -4.58
CA GLU A 28 5.75 19.51 -3.82
C GLU A 28 5.36 19.66 -2.34
N VAL A 29 5.48 18.57 -1.58
CA VAL A 29 5.39 18.62 -0.13
C VAL A 29 6.63 19.35 0.37
N LYS A 30 6.61 20.68 0.30
CA LYS A 30 7.43 21.51 1.18
C LYS A 30 6.89 21.31 2.59
N SER A 31 7.35 20.28 3.28
CA SER A 31 7.02 20.12 4.69
C SER A 31 7.80 21.16 5.50
N PRO A 32 7.15 21.94 6.37
CA PRO A 32 7.83 22.53 7.50
C PRO A 32 8.36 21.37 8.38
N LYS A 33 9.60 21.51 8.86
CA LYS A 33 10.31 20.54 9.72
C LYS A 33 9.68 20.42 11.12
N THR A 34 8.44 19.96 11.17
CA THR A 34 7.74 19.59 12.40
C THR A 34 7.35 18.14 12.26
N GLY A 35 8.02 17.26 13.02
CA GLY A 35 7.79 15.83 12.98
C GLY A 35 6.34 15.51 13.29
N LYS A 36 5.61 15.04 12.29
CA LYS A 36 4.21 14.62 12.44
C LYS A 36 4.18 13.14 12.81
N SER A 37 3.28 12.78 13.73
CA SER A 37 3.05 11.39 14.10
C SER A 37 2.64 10.58 12.86
N LEU A 38 3.18 9.37 12.76
CA LEU A 38 2.86 8.43 11.69
C LEU A 38 1.35 8.12 11.62
N ILE A 39 0.69 8.06 12.79
CA ILE A 39 -0.75 7.75 12.90
C ILE A 39 -1.59 8.88 12.32
N ASP A 40 -1.26 10.13 12.66
CA ASP A 40 -1.99 11.31 12.20
C ASP A 40 -1.87 11.49 10.68
N LEU A 41 -0.68 11.23 10.14
CA LEU A 41 -0.44 11.23 8.70
C LEU A 41 -1.23 10.12 7.99
N PHE A 42 -1.30 8.93 8.58
CA PHE A 42 -2.09 7.84 8.03
C PHE A 42 -3.59 8.15 8.02
N GLU A 43 -4.15 8.73 9.09
CA GLU A 43 -5.56 9.13 9.11
C GLU A 43 -5.85 10.26 8.11
N THR A 44 -4.90 11.18 7.92
CA THR A 44 -4.99 12.20 6.86
C THR A 44 -5.04 11.57 5.47
N PHE A 45 -4.16 10.59 5.21
CA PHE A 45 -4.17 9.80 3.99
C PHE A 45 -5.49 9.04 3.79
N MET A 46 -6.02 8.40 4.83
CA MET A 46 -7.28 7.66 4.76
C MET A 46 -8.46 8.57 4.41
N ARG A 47 -8.55 9.76 5.01
CA ARG A 47 -9.57 10.76 4.66
C ARG A 47 -9.45 11.22 3.21
N ALA A 48 -8.23 11.47 2.74
CA ALA A 48 -8.02 11.83 1.33
C ALA A 48 -8.51 10.72 0.39
N LYS A 49 -8.19 9.45 0.69
CA LYS A 49 -8.63 8.30 -0.10
C LYS A 49 -10.14 8.07 -0.05
N GLU A 50 -10.78 8.35 1.08
CA GLU A 50 -12.23 8.34 1.21
C GLU A 50 -12.87 9.40 0.30
N LEU A 51 -12.32 10.61 0.26
CA LEU A 51 -12.80 11.70 -0.60
C LEU A 51 -12.55 11.43 -2.09
N GLU A 52 -11.48 10.73 -2.44
CA GLU A 52 -11.23 10.21 -3.80
C GLU A 52 -12.25 9.14 -4.23
N GLY A 53 -13.07 8.64 -3.30
CA GLY A 53 -14.09 7.62 -3.59
C GLY A 53 -13.52 6.21 -3.68
N LEU A 54 -12.43 5.90 -2.98
CA LEU A 54 -11.94 4.52 -2.90
C LEU A 54 -13.02 3.58 -2.36
N ARG A 55 -13.03 2.35 -2.89
CA ARG A 55 -13.98 1.33 -2.44
C ARG A 55 -13.77 1.04 -0.93
N PRO A 56 -14.84 0.83 -0.14
CA PRO A 56 -14.73 0.51 1.30
C PRO A 56 -13.82 -0.68 1.60
N ARG A 57 -13.83 -1.68 0.71
CA ARG A 57 -12.92 -2.83 0.80
C ARG A 57 -11.45 -2.41 0.74
N THR A 58 -11.10 -1.55 -0.20
CA THR A 58 -9.71 -1.07 -0.39
C THR A 58 -9.27 -0.22 0.80
N LEU A 59 -10.15 0.62 1.33
CA LEU A 59 -9.90 1.37 2.56
C LEU A 59 -9.62 0.43 3.76
N LYS A 60 -10.39 -0.65 3.90
CA LYS A 60 -10.16 -1.67 4.93
C LYS A 60 -8.82 -2.39 4.74
N GLU A 61 -8.45 -2.68 3.49
CA GLU A 61 -7.15 -3.27 3.15
C GLU A 61 -6.00 -2.32 3.54
N HIS A 62 -6.08 -1.02 3.21
CA HIS A 62 -5.10 -0.03 3.65
C HIS A 62 -4.92 0.02 5.17
N ARG A 63 -6.02 0.03 5.94
CA ARG A 63 -5.97 -0.02 7.42
C ARG A 63 -5.28 -1.30 7.92
N THR A 64 -5.54 -2.42 7.27
CA THR A 64 -4.95 -3.72 7.63
C THR A 64 -3.45 -3.75 7.34
N THR A 65 -3.03 -3.27 6.17
CA THR A 65 -1.61 -3.16 5.80
C THR A 65 -0.86 -2.22 6.73
N PHE A 66 -1.45 -1.07 7.07
CA PHE A 66 -0.84 -0.14 8.02
C PHE A 66 -0.70 -0.74 9.43
N LYS A 67 -1.67 -1.54 9.88
CA LYS A 67 -1.56 -2.28 11.14
C LYS A 67 -0.37 -3.25 11.14
N TYR A 68 -0.12 -3.96 10.04
CA TYR A 68 1.05 -4.83 9.92
C TYR A 68 2.35 -4.03 9.95
N PHE A 69 2.39 -2.89 9.26
CA PHE A 69 3.53 -1.99 9.30
C PHE A 69 3.84 -1.49 10.71
N LEU A 70 2.83 -1.01 11.45
CA LEU A 70 2.99 -0.61 12.84
C LEU A 70 3.49 -1.76 13.73
N SER A 71 2.95 -2.97 13.53
CA SER A 71 3.41 -4.14 14.28
C SER A 71 4.88 -4.46 13.99
N PHE A 72 5.32 -4.32 12.74
CA PHE A 72 6.72 -4.49 12.35
C PHE A 72 7.62 -3.44 13.00
N LEU A 73 7.22 -2.17 12.95
CA LEU A 73 7.97 -1.07 13.58
C LEU A 73 8.10 -1.28 15.09
N ASN A 74 7.02 -1.63 15.78
CA ASN A 74 7.05 -1.89 17.22
C ASN A 74 7.97 -3.06 17.59
N GLN A 75 8.19 -4.04 16.70
CA GLN A 75 9.08 -5.17 16.95
C GLN A 75 10.55 -4.85 16.69
N LYS A 76 10.85 -4.08 15.64
CA LYS A 76 12.23 -3.83 15.18
C LYS A 76 12.79 -2.49 15.66
N ASN A 77 11.94 -1.48 15.76
CA ASN A 77 12.30 -0.09 16.04
C ASN A 77 11.21 0.60 16.89
N PRO A 78 11.02 0.19 18.16
CA PRO A 78 9.92 0.67 19.00
C PRO A 78 10.00 2.16 19.35
N SER A 79 11.14 2.82 19.12
CA SER A 79 11.32 4.25 19.36
C SER A 79 10.82 5.14 18.24
N ILE A 80 10.42 4.57 17.10
CA ILE A 80 9.99 5.33 15.93
C ILE A 80 8.51 5.70 16.07
N GLU A 81 8.25 7.00 16.13
CA GLU A 81 6.88 7.54 16.25
C GLU A 81 6.56 8.54 15.13
N CYS A 82 7.58 9.14 14.52
CA CYS A 82 7.44 10.16 13.49
C CYS A 82 7.67 9.57 12.09
N ALA A 83 6.94 10.10 11.09
CA ALA A 83 7.14 9.64 9.71
C ALA A 83 8.52 9.99 9.15
N ASP A 84 9.13 11.08 9.60
CA ASP A 84 10.45 11.55 9.14
C ASP A 84 11.59 10.63 9.58
N GLU A 85 11.35 9.75 10.56
CA GLU A 85 12.29 8.75 11.06
C GLU A 85 12.27 7.47 10.20
N ILE A 86 11.28 7.32 9.32
CA ILE A 86 11.18 6.17 8.42
C ILE A 86 12.18 6.33 7.28
N THR A 87 13.24 5.52 7.33
CA THR A 87 14.25 5.48 6.28
C THR A 87 13.97 4.39 5.23
N THR A 88 14.67 4.47 4.10
CA THR A 88 14.57 3.46 3.04
C THR A 88 15.03 2.08 3.50
N GLU A 89 15.97 2.00 4.44
CA GLU A 89 16.46 0.74 5.00
C GLU A 89 15.34 0.02 5.76
N ILE A 90 14.60 0.74 6.60
CA ILE A 90 13.46 0.21 7.35
C ILE A 90 12.39 -0.36 6.41
N ILE A 91 12.12 0.34 5.30
CA ILE A 91 11.16 -0.13 4.29
C ILE A 91 11.68 -1.41 3.60
N ARG A 92 12.98 -1.49 3.29
CA ARG A 92 13.57 -2.70 2.69
C ARG A 92 13.48 -3.90 3.63
N ASP A 93 13.75 -3.70 4.91
CA ASP A 93 13.66 -4.74 5.92
C ASP A 93 12.22 -5.27 6.09
N LEU A 94 11.22 -4.39 5.94
CA LEU A 94 9.81 -4.81 5.91
C LEU A 94 9.55 -5.79 4.76
N PHE A 95 10.07 -5.55 3.55
CA PHE A 95 9.86 -6.45 2.41
C PHE A 95 10.52 -7.81 2.61
N LEU A 96 11.75 -7.85 3.15
CA LEU A 96 12.49 -9.09 3.37
C LEU A 96 11.88 -9.99 4.45
N LEU A 97 11.08 -9.44 5.38
CA LEU A 97 10.44 -10.22 6.44
C LEU A 97 9.22 -11.04 5.93
N TYR A 98 8.72 -10.73 4.74
CA TYR A 98 7.57 -11.40 4.13
C TYR A 98 7.94 -12.33 2.94
N GLU A 99 9.23 -12.50 2.66
CA GLU A 99 9.78 -13.43 1.66
C GLU A 99 10.23 -14.75 2.30
#